data_AF-A0A1E3R0T9-F1
#
_entry.id   AF-A0A1E3R0T9-F1
#
_cell.length_a   1.000
_cell.length_b   1.000
_cell.length_c   1.000
_cell.angle_alpha   90.00
_cell.angle_beta   90.00
_cell.angle_gamma   90.00
#
_symmetry.space_group_name_H-M   'P 1'
#
loop_
_entity.id
_entity.type
_entity.pdbx_description
1 polymer ?
#
loop_
_entity_poly.entity_id
_entity_poly.type
_entity_poly.pdbx_seq_one_letter_code
_entity_poly.pdbx_strand_id
1 'polypeptide(L)'
;MDIDTEFKQFPTPELETLVGTIDKEQLQVDALAQITRDTELLPALIELIEDVKSGRISVQEFGNHAGPLRRKISRIKQNLVANIDGLEETNDDRQFQINEFKSGIEKKKYVKARFTPAKFY
;
A
#
# COMPACT_ATOMS: atom_id res chain seq x y z
N MET A 1 -45.46 -6.45 -20.69
CA MET A 1 -44.87 -5.10 -20.68
C MET A 1 -43.71 -5.17 -19.72
N ASP A 2 -42.53 -5.11 -20.30
CA ASP A 2 -41.26 -5.63 -19.78
C ASP A 2 -40.70 -4.78 -18.63
N ILE A 3 -40.16 -5.45 -17.62
CA ILE A 3 -39.54 -4.84 -16.42
C ILE A 3 -38.02 -4.66 -16.63
N ASP A 4 -37.56 -4.61 -17.88
CA ASP A 4 -36.12 -4.61 -18.22
C ASP A 4 -35.64 -3.32 -18.89
N THR A 5 -36.39 -2.23 -18.78
CA THR A 5 -36.00 -0.95 -19.38
C THR A 5 -35.93 0.12 -18.30
N GLU A 6 -34.79 0.19 -17.59
CA GLU A 6 -34.18 1.42 -17.00
C GLU A 6 -33.18 1.11 -15.86
N PHE A 7 -32.21 0.24 -16.10
CA PHE A 7 -30.94 0.23 -15.34
C PHE A 7 -29.77 0.75 -16.19
N LYS A 8 -30.03 1.79 -16.98
CA LYS A 8 -28.97 2.67 -17.50
C LYS A 8 -28.83 3.86 -16.55
N GLN A 9 -28.27 3.63 -15.37
CA GLN A 9 -27.79 4.73 -14.53
C GLN A 9 -26.27 4.61 -14.41
N PHE A 10 -25.64 5.44 -15.24
CA PHE A 10 -24.31 6.06 -15.16
C PHE A 10 -23.35 5.49 -14.11
N PRO A 11 -22.09 5.14 -14.48
CA PRO A 11 -21.06 5.00 -13.47
C PRO A 11 -20.93 6.36 -12.78
N THR A 12 -21.34 6.45 -11.53
CA THR A 12 -20.98 7.60 -10.70
C THR A 12 -19.46 7.61 -10.62
N PRO A 13 -18.78 8.73 -10.94
CA PRO A 13 -17.32 8.81 -10.92
C PRO A 13 -16.74 8.39 -9.56
N GLU A 14 -17.53 8.50 -8.49
CA GLU A 14 -17.23 8.04 -7.13
C GLU A 14 -17.03 6.52 -7.01
N LEU A 15 -17.76 5.70 -7.79
CA LEU A 15 -17.61 4.23 -7.81
C LEU A 15 -16.40 3.80 -8.65
N GLU A 16 -16.15 4.46 -9.78
CA GLU A 16 -14.94 4.22 -10.59
C GLU A 16 -13.67 4.63 -9.84
N THR A 17 -13.71 5.72 -9.08
CA THR A 17 -12.60 6.09 -8.19
C THR A 17 -12.42 5.09 -7.05
N LEU A 18 -13.49 4.57 -6.45
CA LEU A 18 -13.37 3.57 -5.38
C LEU A 18 -12.76 2.25 -5.89
N VAL A 19 -13.24 1.75 -7.04
CA VAL A 19 -12.70 0.52 -7.67
C VAL A 19 -11.23 0.71 -8.07
N GLY A 20 -10.87 1.87 -8.64
CA GLY A 20 -9.47 2.20 -8.94
C GLY A 20 -8.57 2.40 -7.71
N THR A 21 -9.15 2.62 -6.52
CA THR A 21 -8.41 2.72 -5.25
C THR A 21 -8.18 1.33 -4.64
N ILE A 22 -9.19 0.45 -4.69
CA ILE A 22 -9.10 -0.94 -4.24
C ILE A 22 -8.07 -1.72 -5.07
N ASP A 23 -8.07 -1.53 -6.39
CA ASP A 23 -7.09 -2.18 -7.28
C ASP A 23 -5.65 -1.72 -6.98
N LYS A 24 -5.44 -0.47 -6.56
CA LYS A 24 -4.12 0.05 -6.18
C LYS A 24 -3.66 -0.46 -4.82
N GLU A 25 -4.53 -0.48 -3.82
CA GLU A 25 -4.19 -1.01 -2.48
C GLU A 25 -3.87 -2.51 -2.55
N GLN A 26 -4.64 -3.29 -3.32
CA GLN A 26 -4.38 -4.71 -3.51
C GLN A 26 -3.05 -4.93 -4.26
N LEU A 27 -2.75 -4.13 -5.28
CA LEU A 27 -1.46 -4.18 -5.98
C LEU A 27 -0.29 -3.86 -5.05
N GLN A 28 -0.46 -2.92 -4.12
CA GLN A 28 0.56 -2.55 -3.13
C GLN A 28 0.80 -3.66 -2.13
N VAL A 29 -0.26 -4.30 -1.62
CA VAL A 29 -0.17 -5.45 -0.69
C VAL A 29 0.51 -6.64 -1.37
N ASP A 30 0.16 -6.94 -2.61
CA ASP A 30 0.76 -8.04 -3.37
C ASP A 30 2.24 -7.74 -3.69
N ALA A 31 2.59 -6.50 -4.04
CA ALA A 31 3.98 -6.08 -4.22
C ALA A 31 4.78 -6.17 -2.92
N LEU A 32 4.19 -5.78 -1.79
CA LEU A 32 4.76 -5.91 -0.45
C LEU A 32 5.02 -7.38 -0.09
N ALA A 33 4.04 -8.25 -0.33
CA ALA A 33 4.16 -9.68 -0.07
C ALA A 33 5.22 -10.33 -0.96
N GLN A 34 5.27 -9.95 -2.24
CA GLN A 34 6.27 -10.41 -3.20
C GLN A 34 7.69 -10.01 -2.77
N ILE A 35 7.90 -8.73 -2.42
CA ILE A 35 9.23 -8.26 -2.02
C ILE A 35 9.64 -8.88 -0.68
N THR A 36 8.74 -9.03 0.29
CA THR A 36 9.05 -9.67 1.58
C THR A 36 9.42 -11.15 1.42
N ARG A 37 8.78 -11.86 0.48
CA ARG A 37 9.15 -13.25 0.12
C ARG A 37 10.49 -13.33 -0.61
N ASP A 38 10.75 -12.40 -1.53
CA ASP A 38 11.96 -12.41 -2.37
C ASP A 38 13.20 -11.83 -1.64
N THR A 39 13.01 -11.16 -0.51
CA THR A 39 14.08 -10.62 0.33
C THR A 39 14.48 -11.59 1.43
N GLU A 40 15.03 -12.73 1.00
CA GLU A 40 15.79 -13.65 1.85
C GLU A 40 17.09 -12.99 2.34
N LEU A 41 16.98 -12.03 3.25
CA LEU A 41 18.12 -11.34 3.86
C LEU A 41 18.78 -12.18 4.94
N LEU A 42 17.98 -12.86 5.76
CA LEU A 42 18.49 -13.69 6.86
C LEU A 42 19.26 -14.91 6.32
N PRO A 43 18.75 -15.71 5.38
CA PRO A 43 19.52 -16.82 4.80
C PRO A 43 20.82 -16.34 4.15
N ALA A 44 20.77 -15.26 3.36
CA ALA A 44 21.96 -14.70 2.70
C ALA A 44 23.00 -14.16 3.70
N LEU A 45 22.57 -13.61 4.83
CA LEU A 45 23.47 -13.18 5.90
C LEU A 45 24.10 -14.39 6.62
N ILE A 46 23.30 -15.43 6.90
CA ILE A 46 23.76 -16.66 7.54
C ILE A 46 24.80 -17.36 6.65
N GLU A 47 24.52 -17.48 5.36
CA GLU A 47 25.46 -18.08 4.39
C GLU A 47 26.79 -17.31 4.38
N LEU A 48 26.74 -15.97 4.35
CA LEU A 48 27.95 -15.15 4.40
C LEU A 48 28.74 -15.32 5.71
N ILE A 49 28.04 -15.46 6.84
CA ILE A 49 28.68 -15.74 8.14
C ILE A 49 29.32 -17.14 8.14
N GLU A 50 28.63 -18.14 7.60
CA GLU A 50 29.16 -19.50 7.50
C GLU A 50 30.35 -19.58 6.54
N ASP A 51 30.38 -18.80 5.45
CA ASP A 51 31.52 -18.70 4.56
C ASP A 51 32.77 -18.13 5.26
N VAL A 52 32.59 -17.14 6.14
CA VAL A 52 33.68 -16.65 7.00
C VAL A 52 34.12 -17.73 7.98
N LYS A 53 33.17 -18.38 8.66
CA LYS A 53 33.48 -19.40 9.68
C LYS A 53 34.15 -20.63 9.08
N SER A 54 33.79 -21.02 7.85
CA SER A 54 34.41 -22.13 7.12
C SER A 54 35.73 -21.74 6.45
N GLY A 55 36.14 -20.47 6.52
CA GLY A 55 37.34 -19.95 5.86
C GLY A 55 37.25 -19.87 4.33
N ARG A 56 36.03 -19.95 3.77
CA ARG A 56 35.80 -19.77 2.32
C ARG A 56 36.06 -18.33 1.89
N ILE A 57 35.83 -17.39 2.79
CA ILE A 57 36.19 -15.98 2.65
C ILE A 57 36.92 -15.51 3.90
N SER A 58 37.88 -14.60 3.74
CA SER A 58 38.54 -13.98 4.89
C SER A 58 37.65 -12.94 5.55
N VAL A 59 37.95 -12.61 6.82
CA VAL A 59 37.27 -11.53 7.54
C VAL A 59 37.48 -10.18 6.83
N GLN A 60 38.64 -9.96 6.20
CA GLN A 60 38.89 -8.74 5.43
C GLN A 60 38.02 -8.66 4.16
N GLU A 61 37.67 -9.79 3.55
CA GLU A 61 36.86 -9.86 2.33
C GLU A 61 35.35 -9.84 2.60
N PHE A 62 34.92 -10.06 3.84
CA PHE A 62 33.50 -10.02 4.24
C PHE A 62 32.78 -8.78 3.72
N GLY A 63 33.42 -7.60 3.84
CA GLY A 63 32.85 -6.34 3.38
C GLY A 63 32.55 -6.31 1.88
N ASN A 64 33.41 -6.95 1.07
CA ASN A 64 33.25 -7.06 -0.38
C ASN A 64 32.13 -8.04 -0.74
N HIS A 65 32.08 -9.18 -0.05
CA HIS A 65 31.05 -10.20 -0.25
C HIS A 65 29.67 -9.82 0.30
N ALA A 66 29.60 -8.85 1.22
CA ALA A 66 28.33 -8.27 1.70
C ALA A 66 27.65 -7.32 0.68
N GLY A 67 28.30 -7.00 -0.45
CA GLY A 67 27.78 -6.07 -1.46
C GLY A 67 26.37 -6.39 -1.99
N PRO A 68 26.06 -7.65 -2.37
CA PRO A 68 24.72 -8.07 -2.74
C PRO A 68 23.68 -7.85 -1.63
N LEU A 69 24.04 -8.14 -0.38
CA LEU A 69 23.18 -7.95 0.80
C LEU A 69 22.84 -6.46 0.98
N ARG A 70 23.85 -5.59 0.87
CA ARG A 70 23.67 -4.13 0.92
C ARG A 70 22.74 -3.63 -0.18
N ARG A 71 22.89 -4.14 -1.41
CA ARG A 71 21.99 -3.79 -2.53
C ARG A 71 20.55 -4.22 -2.27
N LYS A 72 20.33 -5.43 -1.72
CA LYS A 72 18.99 -5.89 -1.33
C LYS A 72 18.39 -4.96 -0.27
N ILE A 73 19.14 -4.61 0.78
CA ILE A 73 18.70 -3.68 1.83
C ILE A 73 18.36 -2.30 1.25
N SER A 74 19.19 -1.76 0.35
CA SER A 74 18.92 -0.46 -0.29
C SER A 74 17.65 -0.49 -1.12
N ARG A 75 17.39 -1.56 -1.88
CA ARG A 75 16.14 -1.72 -2.64
C ARG A 75 14.93 -1.77 -1.71
N ILE A 76 15.00 -2.49 -0.59
CA ILE A 76 13.92 -2.53 0.40
C ILE A 76 13.64 -1.12 0.94
N LYS A 77 14.69 -0.41 1.36
CA LYS A 77 14.52 0.95 1.90
C LYS A 77 13.91 1.91 0.88
N GLN A 78 14.38 1.88 -0.36
CA GLN A 78 13.90 2.78 -1.42
C GLN A 78 12.52 2.41 -1.94
N ASN A 79 12.21 1.12 -2.07
CA ASN A 79 10.98 0.69 -2.74
C ASN A 79 9.84 0.37 -1.77
N LEU A 80 10.14 -0.22 -0.61
CA LEU A 80 9.13 -0.56 0.39
C LEU A 80 8.95 0.60 1.36
N VAL A 81 10.00 0.95 2.10
CA VAL A 81 9.82 1.88 3.24
C VAL A 81 9.39 3.28 2.77
N ALA A 82 9.95 3.76 1.66
CA ALA A 82 9.67 5.11 1.19
C ALA A 82 8.36 5.27 0.40
N ASN A 83 7.78 4.18 -0.14
CA ASN A 83 6.59 4.27 -1.01
C ASN A 83 5.33 3.64 -0.40
N ILE A 84 5.40 3.07 0.80
CA ILE A 84 4.22 2.57 1.50
C ILE A 84 3.59 3.73 2.24
N ASP A 85 2.45 4.17 1.74
CA ASP A 85 1.73 5.29 2.32
C ASP A 85 1.22 4.95 3.72
N GLY A 86 1.54 5.83 4.67
CA GLY A 86 1.25 5.65 6.09
C GLY A 86 1.95 4.48 6.78
N LEU A 87 3.11 4.02 6.30
CA LEU A 87 3.99 3.12 7.08
C LEU A 87 4.50 3.79 8.38
N GLU A 88 4.64 5.12 8.35
CA GLU A 88 5.06 5.94 9.49
C GLU A 88 3.88 6.39 10.38
N GLU A 89 2.63 6.15 9.95
CA GLU A 89 1.45 6.52 10.74
C GLU A 89 1.19 5.51 11.85
N THR A 90 0.84 6.02 13.04
CA THR A 90 0.28 5.17 14.08
C THR A 90 -1.18 4.84 13.77
N ASN A 91 -1.71 3.78 14.41
CA ASN A 91 -3.13 3.46 14.31
C ASN A 91 -4.02 4.62 14.78
N ASP A 92 -3.58 5.39 15.79
CA ASP A 92 -4.33 6.52 16.31
C ASP A 92 -4.39 7.68 15.30
N ASP A 93 -3.27 7.98 14.63
CA ASP A 93 -3.22 8.99 13.57
C ASP A 93 -4.16 8.63 12.42
N ARG A 94 -4.13 7.36 12.01
CA ARG A 94 -5.02 6.84 10.96
C ARG A 94 -6.49 6.91 11.38
N GLN A 95 -6.79 6.56 12.63
CA GLN A 95 -8.14 6.63 13.16
C GLN A 95 -8.66 8.07 13.22
N PHE A 96 -7.79 9.03 13.56
CA PHE A 96 -8.11 10.46 13.54
C PHE A 96 -8.45 10.94 12.12
N GLN A 97 -7.61 10.62 11.13
CA GLN A 97 -7.87 10.98 9.73
C GLN A 97 -9.18 10.40 9.20
N ILE A 98 -9.47 9.13 9.50
CA ILE A 98 -10.74 8.49 9.14
C ILE A 98 -11.94 9.28 9.69
N ASN A 99 -11.84 9.75 10.95
CA ASN A 99 -12.91 10.50 11.58
C ASN A 99 -13.09 11.89 10.95
N GLU A 100 -12.00 12.57 10.59
CA GLU A 100 -12.03 13.83 9.85
C GLU A 100 -12.69 13.66 8.47
N PHE A 101 -12.32 12.62 7.73
CA PHE A 101 -12.96 12.32 6.45
C PHE A 101 -14.45 12.02 6.59
N LYS A 102 -14.84 11.21 7.58
CA LYS A 102 -16.26 10.93 7.88
C LYS A 102 -17.03 12.21 8.19
N SER A 103 -16.48 13.07 9.05
CA SER A 103 -17.07 14.38 9.39
C SER A 103 -17.23 15.27 8.15
N GLY A 104 -16.23 15.32 7.27
CA GLY A 104 -16.28 16.05 6.01
C GLY A 104 -17.35 15.52 5.06
N ILE A 105 -17.49 14.20 4.95
CA ILE A 105 -18.53 13.53 4.15
C ILE A 105 -19.92 13.89 4.69
N GLU A 106 -20.14 13.81 5.99
CA GLU A 106 -21.45 14.13 6.59
C GLU A 106 -21.83 15.60 6.39
N LYS A 107 -20.87 16.53 6.51
CA LYS A 107 -21.10 17.95 6.17
C LYS A 107 -21.50 18.14 4.71
N LYS A 108 -20.80 17.47 3.77
CA LYS A 108 -21.14 17.53 2.34
C LYS A 108 -22.52 16.94 2.04
N LYS A 109 -22.88 15.82 2.68
CA LYS A 109 -24.23 15.23 2.58
C LYS A 109 -25.31 16.19 3.09
N TYR A 110 -25.07 16.84 4.23
CA TYR A 110 -25.99 17.82 4.79
C TYR A 110 -26.22 19.01 3.84
N VAL A 111 -25.14 19.58 3.30
CA VAL A 111 -25.22 20.67 2.32
C VAL A 111 -25.97 20.21 1.07
N LYS A 112 -25.64 19.04 0.52
CA LYS A 112 -26.35 18.48 -0.65
C LYS A 112 -27.84 18.34 -0.36
N ALA A 113 -28.23 17.74 0.77
CA ALA A 113 -29.63 17.57 1.14
C ALA A 113 -30.38 18.90 1.30
N ARG A 114 -29.71 19.92 1.87
CA ARG A 114 -30.29 21.25 2.10
C ARG A 114 -30.53 22.04 0.81
N PHE A 115 -29.69 21.85 -0.20
CA PHE A 115 -29.72 22.62 -1.45
C PHE A 115 -30.18 21.81 -2.66
N THR A 116 -30.58 20.55 -2.50
CA THR A 116 -31.24 19.79 -3.57
C THR A 116 -32.71 20.20 -3.59
N PRO A 117 -33.21 20.87 -4.64
CA PRO A 117 -34.61 21.25 -4.71
C PRO A 117 -35.48 19.99 -4.69
N ALA A 118 -36.52 19.99 -3.86
CA ALA A 118 -37.55 18.96 -3.90
C ALA A 118 -38.05 18.89 -5.36
N LYS A 119 -37.99 17.70 -5.97
CA LYS A 119 -38.61 17.49 -7.27
C LYS A 119 -40.10 17.78 -7.11
N PHE A 120 -40.53 18.93 -7.61
CA PHE A 120 -41.94 19.24 -7.78
C PHE A 120 -42.45 18.30 -8.89
N TYR A 121 -43.16 17.25 -8.47
CA TYR A 121 -43.98 16.40 -9.34
C TYR A 121 -45.43 16.89 -9.26
#